data_AF-A0A2E4AD82-F1
#
_entry.id   AF-A0A2E4AD82-F1
#
_cell.length_a   1.000
_cell.length_b   1.000
_cell.length_c   1.000
_cell.angle_alpha   90.00
_cell.angle_beta   90.00
_cell.angle_gamma   90.00
#
_symmetry.space_group_name_H-M   'P 1'
#
loop_
_entity.id
_entity.type
_entity.pdbx_description
1 polymer ?
#
loop_
_entity_poly.entity_id
_entity_poly.type
_entity_poly.pdbx_seq_one_letter_code
_entity_poly.pdbx_strand_id
1 'polypeptide(L)'
;MTEEKASQITNEWSDGSLSPKWNAALHLTDCIIQSPEKSIKYLDRELGDLFDASEITEISLGVALFHGFSKMLIALGREPNEMETTIIPTPTPSTNRLDKVFSADNPMHAVLSASKNLRDRWLDLEDALWETSSYPTSELQMIRSRLSELLPIPEACSRYYRSNTEDSSSVGIADQFFYDVRSITEKQRNEISQNYGPEGLVTLMICLALYDGAFRIISVLDY
;
A
#
# COMPACT_ATOMS: atom_id res chain seq x y z
N MET A 1 2.99 19.21 11.97
CA MET A 1 4.08 19.74 11.14
C MET A 1 3.67 21.14 10.68
N THR A 2 4.58 22.11 10.62
CA THR A 2 4.28 23.45 10.08
C THR A 2 4.64 23.50 8.60
N GLU A 3 3.99 24.37 7.82
CA GLU A 3 4.28 24.57 6.38
C GLU A 3 5.76 24.91 6.13
N GLU A 4 6.36 25.71 7.01
CA GLU A 4 7.79 26.09 6.93
C GLU A 4 8.76 24.90 7.11
N LYS A 5 8.32 23.82 7.75
CA LYS A 5 9.08 22.57 7.82
C LYS A 5 8.79 21.65 6.64
N ALA A 6 7.56 21.66 6.13
CA ALA A 6 7.19 20.89 4.94
C ALA A 6 7.94 21.39 3.69
N SER A 7 8.17 22.70 3.57
CA SER A 7 8.93 23.29 2.45
C SER A 7 10.41 22.92 2.42
N GLN A 8 10.95 22.32 3.49
CA GLN A 8 12.32 21.81 3.55
C GLN A 8 12.44 20.37 3.03
N ILE A 9 11.32 19.69 2.78
CA ILE A 9 11.29 18.34 2.23
C ILE A 9 11.38 18.46 0.69
N THR A 10 12.61 18.60 0.20
CA THR A 10 12.95 18.63 -1.23
C THR A 10 13.67 17.35 -1.65
N ASN A 11 14.00 17.15 -2.93
CA ASN A 11 14.76 15.97 -3.38
C ASN A 11 16.15 15.84 -2.72
N GLU A 12 16.66 16.90 -2.08
CA GLU A 12 17.95 16.95 -1.37
C GLU A 12 17.75 17.14 0.15
N TRP A 13 16.64 16.66 0.70
CA TRP A 13 16.26 16.86 2.10
C TRP A 13 17.32 16.35 3.11
N SER A 14 18.21 15.44 2.70
CA SER A 14 19.31 14.91 3.51
C SER A 14 20.30 15.98 3.99
N ASP A 15 20.39 17.10 3.28
CA ASP A 15 21.35 18.18 3.55
C ASP A 15 20.70 19.32 4.38
N GLY A 16 19.43 19.17 4.75
CA GLY A 16 18.62 20.15 5.46
C GLY A 16 18.78 20.14 6.99
N SER A 17 18.14 21.11 7.66
CA SER A 17 18.14 21.27 9.13
C SER A 17 17.05 20.46 9.86
N LEU A 18 16.48 19.45 9.19
CA LEU A 18 15.46 18.60 9.77
C LEU A 18 16.02 17.81 10.96
N SER A 19 15.16 17.59 11.97
CA SER A 19 15.57 16.80 13.13
C SER A 19 15.81 15.33 12.74
N PRO A 20 16.65 14.58 13.48
CA PRO A 20 16.90 13.16 13.22
C PRO A 20 15.63 12.32 13.06
N LYS A 21 14.60 12.56 13.90
CA LYS A 21 13.29 11.86 13.82
C LYS A 21 12.59 12.05 12.47
N TRP A 22 12.71 13.23 11.83
CA TRP A 22 12.12 13.48 10.51
C TRP A 22 12.93 12.83 9.39
N ASN A 23 14.26 12.89 9.47
CA ASN A 23 15.13 12.24 8.50
C ASN A 23 14.92 10.71 8.50
N ALA A 24 14.82 10.10 9.67
CA ALA A 24 14.55 8.67 9.79
C ALA A 24 13.18 8.29 9.20
N ALA A 25 12.12 9.08 9.43
CA ALA A 25 10.81 8.86 8.84
C ALA A 25 10.80 9.02 7.30
N LEU A 26 11.55 9.99 6.77
CA LEU A 26 11.69 10.20 5.33
C LEU A 26 12.48 9.05 4.68
N HIS A 27 13.56 8.56 5.31
CA HIS A 27 14.26 7.38 4.83
C HIS A 27 13.36 6.14 4.79
N LEU A 28 12.54 5.92 5.84
CA LEU A 28 11.55 4.84 5.85
C LEU A 28 10.55 4.99 4.68
N THR A 29 10.09 6.21 4.43
CA THR A 29 9.19 6.54 3.31
C THR A 29 9.83 6.21 1.96
N ASP A 30 11.08 6.60 1.75
CA ASP A 30 11.83 6.31 0.52
C ASP A 30 12.02 4.80 0.30
N CYS A 31 12.29 4.03 1.36
CA CYS A 31 12.39 2.57 1.26
C CYS A 31 11.07 1.93 0.79
N ILE A 32 9.93 2.41 1.29
CA ILE A 32 8.61 1.90 0.92
C ILE A 32 8.25 2.25 -0.54
N ILE A 33 8.56 3.47 -0.97
CA ILE A 33 8.14 3.98 -2.29
C ILE A 33 9.11 3.53 -3.41
N GLN A 34 10.42 3.73 -3.22
CA GLN A 34 11.39 3.67 -4.32
C GLN A 34 12.09 2.32 -4.45
N SER A 35 12.36 1.62 -3.35
CA SER A 35 13.22 0.42 -3.38
C SER A 35 12.94 -0.53 -2.21
N PRO A 36 11.81 -1.27 -2.24
CA PRO A 36 11.52 -2.25 -1.19
C PRO A 36 12.57 -3.38 -1.15
N GLU A 37 13.36 -3.55 -2.22
CA GLU A 37 14.47 -4.51 -2.29
C GLU A 37 15.58 -4.25 -1.26
N LYS A 38 15.69 -3.03 -0.73
CA LYS A 38 16.63 -2.71 0.34
C LYS A 38 15.92 -2.92 1.68
N SER A 39 16.05 -4.15 2.21
CA SER A 39 15.63 -4.51 3.57
C SER A 39 16.08 -3.45 4.60
N ILE A 40 15.20 -3.14 5.56
CA ILE A 40 15.43 -2.23 6.72
C ILE A 40 16.62 -2.63 7.59
N LYS A 41 17.32 -3.74 7.33
CA LYS A 41 18.52 -4.14 8.08
C LYS A 41 19.58 -3.05 8.23
N TYR A 42 19.59 -2.02 7.37
CA TYR A 42 20.44 -0.84 7.51
C TYR A 42 19.83 0.31 8.34
N LEU A 43 18.50 0.35 8.46
CA LEU A 43 17.70 1.35 9.19
C LEU A 43 17.39 0.96 10.64
N ASP A 44 17.49 -0.33 10.98
CA ASP A 44 16.96 -0.93 12.21
C ASP A 44 17.48 -0.26 13.50
N ARG A 45 18.75 0.14 13.54
CA ARG A 45 19.33 0.76 14.75
C ARG A 45 18.88 2.20 14.96
N GLU A 46 18.80 3.01 13.89
CA GLU A 46 18.43 4.42 13.99
C GLU A 46 16.92 4.61 14.12
N LEU A 47 16.11 3.79 13.42
CA LEU A 47 14.65 3.80 13.58
C LEU A 47 14.25 3.34 14.98
N GLY A 48 14.82 2.24 15.50
CA GLY A 48 14.50 1.71 16.82
C GLY A 48 14.88 2.63 17.98
N ASP A 49 15.86 3.51 17.79
CA ASP A 49 16.25 4.53 18.78
C ASP A 49 15.25 5.72 18.82
N LEU A 50 14.48 5.94 17.74
CA LEU A 50 13.64 7.14 17.55
C LEU A 50 12.12 6.85 17.53
N PHE A 51 11.76 5.61 17.20
CA PHE A 51 10.38 5.15 17.04
C PHE A 51 10.21 3.77 17.66
N ASP A 52 9.05 3.55 18.28
CA ASP A 52 8.66 2.19 18.65
C ASP A 52 8.10 1.39 17.46
N ALA A 53 7.93 0.08 17.65
CA ALA A 53 7.44 -0.80 16.59
C ALA A 53 6.01 -0.45 16.11
N SER A 54 5.17 0.13 16.96
CA SER A 54 3.83 0.60 16.56
C SER A 54 3.94 1.85 15.70
N GLU A 55 4.76 2.82 16.08
CA GLU A 55 5.02 4.02 15.29
C GLU A 55 5.60 3.67 13.91
N ILE A 56 6.55 2.73 13.84
CA ILE A 56 7.11 2.25 12.56
C ILE A 56 6.01 1.60 11.72
N THR A 57 5.22 0.70 12.31
CA THR A 57 4.11 0.02 11.62
C THR A 57 3.07 1.02 11.10
N GLU A 58 2.73 2.03 11.89
CA GLU A 58 1.80 3.11 11.56
C GLU A 58 2.29 3.95 10.38
N ILE A 59 3.56 4.39 10.42
CA ILE A 59 4.17 5.15 9.33
C ILE A 59 4.22 4.28 8.07
N SER A 60 4.69 3.04 8.19
CA SER A 60 4.79 2.13 7.04
C SER A 60 3.45 1.87 6.38
N LEU A 61 2.41 1.61 7.18
CA LEU A 61 1.07 1.39 6.67
C LEU A 61 0.50 2.65 6.01
N GLY A 62 0.63 3.81 6.67
CA GLY A 62 0.16 5.08 6.15
C GLY A 62 0.78 5.41 4.79
N VAL A 63 2.11 5.36 4.70
CA VAL A 63 2.85 5.64 3.45
C VAL A 63 2.45 4.66 2.34
N ALA A 64 2.40 3.36 2.65
CA ALA A 64 2.05 2.34 1.67
C ALA A 64 0.63 2.52 1.12
N LEU A 65 -0.33 2.85 1.98
CA LEU A 65 -1.70 3.17 1.55
C LEU A 65 -1.74 4.44 0.70
N PHE A 66 -1.06 5.52 1.10
CA PHE A 66 -1.01 6.74 0.28
C PHE A 66 -0.39 6.49 -1.09
N HIS A 67 0.69 5.70 -1.15
CA HIS A 67 1.31 5.31 -2.41
C HIS A 67 0.36 4.50 -3.30
N GLY A 68 -0.24 3.42 -2.77
CA GLY A 68 -1.17 2.59 -3.53
C GLY A 68 -2.40 3.37 -4.02
N PHE A 69 -3.03 4.16 -3.15
CA PHE A 69 -4.24 4.91 -3.51
C PHE A 69 -3.96 6.11 -4.43
N SER A 70 -2.82 6.78 -4.31
CA SER A 70 -2.42 7.83 -5.27
C SER A 70 -2.22 7.25 -6.67
N LYS A 71 -1.59 6.08 -6.77
CA LYS A 71 -1.48 5.32 -8.03
C LYS A 71 -2.85 4.94 -8.58
N MET A 72 -3.79 4.49 -7.74
CA MET A 72 -5.18 4.25 -8.15
C MET A 72 -5.83 5.51 -8.75
N LEU A 73 -5.65 6.70 -8.16
CA LEU A 73 -6.20 7.94 -8.71
C LEU A 73 -5.58 8.26 -10.08
N ILE A 74 -4.27 8.06 -10.25
CA ILE A 74 -3.60 8.23 -11.54
C ILE A 74 -4.13 7.22 -12.56
N ALA A 75 -4.24 5.94 -12.19
CA ALA A 75 -4.76 4.88 -13.04
C ALA A 75 -6.18 5.19 -13.54
N LEU A 76 -7.01 5.79 -12.68
CA LEU A 76 -8.37 6.22 -12.99
C LEU A 76 -8.44 7.50 -13.85
N GLY A 77 -7.31 8.15 -14.15
CA GLY A 77 -7.28 9.44 -14.82
C GLY A 77 -7.88 10.56 -13.99
N ARG A 78 -7.77 10.46 -12.66
CA ARG A 78 -8.31 11.40 -11.67
C ARG A 78 -7.21 12.17 -10.94
N GLU A 79 -6.05 12.31 -11.57
CA GLU A 79 -5.00 13.18 -11.08
C GLU A 79 -5.50 14.64 -11.11
N PRO A 80 -5.41 15.38 -10.00
CA PRO A 80 -5.74 16.79 -9.99
C PRO A 80 -4.71 17.57 -10.82
N ASN A 81 -5.17 18.50 -11.68
CA ASN A 81 -4.27 19.40 -12.43
C ASN A 81 -3.47 20.30 -11.47
N GLU A 82 -4.13 20.73 -10.39
CA GLU A 82 -3.56 21.52 -9.30
C GLU A 82 -4.25 21.06 -8.00
N MET A 83 -3.51 21.06 -6.88
CA MET A 83 -4.09 20.84 -5.56
C MET A 83 -4.10 22.16 -4.80
N GLU A 84 -5.29 22.73 -4.62
CA GLU A 84 -5.44 23.86 -3.70
C GLU A 84 -5.10 23.42 -2.28
N THR A 85 -4.31 24.23 -1.57
CA THR A 85 -3.98 23.98 -0.16
C THR A 85 -5.26 24.00 0.67
N THR A 86 -5.67 22.84 1.17
CA THR A 86 -6.82 22.71 2.05
C THR A 86 -6.34 22.30 3.45
N ILE A 87 -6.63 23.14 4.45
CA ILE A 87 -6.37 22.80 5.85
C ILE A 87 -7.56 21.99 6.35
N ILE A 88 -7.43 20.66 6.31
CA ILE A 88 -8.34 19.75 7.00
C ILE A 88 -7.72 19.33 8.34
N PRO A 89 -8.48 19.37 9.45
CA PRO A 89 -8.00 18.78 10.68
C PRO A 89 -7.75 17.29 10.45
N THR A 90 -6.62 16.77 10.94
CA THR A 90 -6.33 15.34 10.87
C THR A 90 -7.52 14.57 11.44
N PRO A 91 -8.16 13.69 10.65
CA PRO A 91 -9.28 12.89 11.14
C PRO A 91 -8.88 12.19 12.44
N THR A 92 -9.69 12.31 13.49
CA THR A 92 -9.42 11.58 14.73
C THR A 92 -9.75 10.11 14.50
N PRO A 93 -8.79 9.19 14.62
CA PRO A 93 -9.06 7.77 14.42
C PRO A 93 -10.08 7.29 15.45
N SER A 94 -11.00 6.44 15.00
CA SER A 94 -11.97 5.82 15.90
C SER A 94 -11.23 4.99 16.96
N THR A 95 -11.54 5.26 18.22
CA THR A 95 -11.07 4.46 19.37
C THR A 95 -11.86 3.18 19.55
N ASN A 96 -13.00 3.03 18.86
CA ASN A 96 -13.76 1.79 18.87
C ASN A 96 -12.96 0.68 18.20
N ARG A 97 -12.80 -0.41 18.94
CA ARG A 97 -12.22 -1.66 18.45
C ARG A 97 -13.25 -2.39 17.59
N LEU A 98 -12.78 -3.01 16.51
CA LEU A 98 -13.60 -3.91 15.72
C LEU A 98 -13.88 -5.19 16.52
N ASP A 99 -15.15 -5.56 16.62
CA ASP A 99 -15.58 -6.80 17.27
C ASP A 99 -15.65 -7.94 16.24
N LYS A 100 -14.48 -8.28 15.67
CA LYS A 100 -14.30 -9.31 14.66
C LYS A 100 -13.01 -10.08 14.95
N VAL A 101 -13.03 -11.39 14.69
CA VAL A 101 -11.86 -12.26 14.85
C VAL A 101 -11.31 -12.55 13.46
N PHE A 102 -10.03 -12.24 13.26
CA PHE A 102 -9.35 -12.46 11.99
C PHE A 102 -8.40 -13.65 12.07
N SER A 103 -8.19 -14.32 10.94
CA SER A 103 -7.29 -15.47 10.87
C SER A 103 -5.84 -15.06 11.13
N ALA A 104 -5.15 -15.81 11.98
CA ALA A 104 -3.73 -15.62 12.24
C ALA A 104 -2.85 -16.10 11.06
N ASP A 105 -3.42 -16.86 10.12
CA ASP A 105 -2.71 -17.39 8.95
C ASP A 105 -2.53 -16.33 7.85
N ASN A 106 -3.26 -15.20 7.91
CA ASN A 106 -3.05 -14.09 7.00
C ASN A 106 -1.71 -13.41 7.34
N PRO A 107 -0.74 -13.29 6.40
CA PRO A 107 0.55 -12.65 6.66
C PRO A 107 0.44 -11.25 7.27
N MET A 108 -0.55 -10.46 6.86
CA MET A 108 -0.75 -9.11 7.39
C MET A 108 -1.14 -9.09 8.87
N HIS A 109 -1.68 -10.20 9.41
CA HIS A 109 -1.94 -10.33 10.84
C HIS A 109 -0.64 -10.29 11.67
N ALA A 110 0.42 -10.94 11.18
CA ALA A 110 1.73 -10.94 11.82
C ALA A 110 2.47 -9.61 11.58
N VAL A 111 2.48 -9.14 10.33
CA VAL A 111 3.19 -7.92 9.90
C VAL A 111 2.70 -6.69 10.67
N LEU A 112 1.39 -6.58 10.89
CA LEU A 112 0.78 -5.44 11.59
C LEU A 112 0.55 -5.70 13.09
N SER A 113 1.16 -6.76 13.66
CA SER A 113 0.88 -7.19 15.04
C SER A 113 1.24 -6.15 16.11
N ALA A 114 2.20 -5.27 15.84
CA ALA A 114 2.56 -4.16 16.73
C ALA A 114 1.43 -3.12 16.88
N SER A 115 0.56 -2.97 15.87
CA SER A 115 -0.52 -1.98 15.84
C SER A 115 -1.89 -2.66 15.64
N LYS A 116 -2.37 -3.36 16.68
CA LYS A 116 -3.59 -4.21 16.61
C LYS A 116 -4.83 -3.53 16.02
N ASN A 117 -5.09 -2.27 16.37
CA ASN A 117 -6.26 -1.55 15.84
C ASN A 117 -6.16 -1.34 14.31
N LEU A 118 -4.95 -1.05 13.81
CA LEU A 118 -4.72 -0.90 12.37
C LEU A 118 -4.72 -2.23 11.65
N ARG A 119 -4.10 -3.26 12.24
CA ARG A 119 -4.18 -4.64 11.76
C ARG A 119 -5.63 -5.08 11.56
N ASP A 120 -6.46 -4.93 12.59
CA ASP A 120 -7.85 -5.37 12.53
C ASP A 120 -8.63 -4.61 11.45
N ARG A 121 -8.36 -3.31 11.27
CA ARG A 121 -8.97 -2.50 10.20
C ARG A 121 -8.49 -2.87 8.80
N TRP A 122 -7.22 -3.20 8.67
CA TRP A 122 -6.65 -3.71 7.42
C TRP A 122 -7.33 -5.02 7.03
N LEU A 123 -7.42 -5.97 7.96
CA LEU A 123 -7.99 -7.28 7.69
C LEU A 123 -9.48 -7.18 7.40
N ASP A 124 -10.21 -6.25 8.02
CA ASP A 124 -11.61 -5.97 7.68
C ASP A 124 -11.77 -5.39 6.28
N LEU A 125 -10.88 -4.49 5.86
CA LEU A 125 -10.84 -3.97 4.48
C LEU A 125 -10.52 -5.07 3.47
N GLU A 126 -9.58 -5.96 3.80
CA GLU A 126 -9.23 -7.12 2.96
C GLU A 126 -10.42 -8.08 2.83
N ASP A 127 -11.11 -8.43 3.92
CA ASP A 127 -12.31 -9.24 3.90
C ASP A 127 -13.41 -8.60 3.04
N ALA A 128 -13.66 -7.29 3.21
CA ALA A 128 -14.66 -6.56 2.42
C ALA A 128 -14.35 -6.58 0.92
N LEU A 129 -13.07 -6.47 0.53
CA LEU A 129 -12.64 -6.62 -0.87
C LEU A 129 -13.01 -8.00 -1.42
N TRP A 130 -12.78 -9.07 -0.64
CA TRP A 130 -13.06 -10.44 -1.08
C TRP A 130 -14.53 -10.83 -1.06
N GLU A 131 -15.32 -10.20 -0.19
CA GLU A 131 -16.78 -10.34 -0.15
C GLU A 131 -17.47 -9.57 -1.30
N THR A 132 -16.78 -8.61 -1.93
CA THR A 132 -17.30 -7.86 -3.07
C THR A 132 -17.33 -8.73 -4.33
N SER A 133 -18.53 -8.93 -4.90
CA SER A 133 -18.74 -9.76 -6.09
C SER A 133 -18.70 -8.99 -7.42
N SER A 134 -18.25 -7.72 -7.41
CA SER A 134 -18.33 -6.82 -8.56
C SER A 134 -17.17 -6.98 -9.56
N TYR A 135 -16.17 -7.82 -9.25
CA TYR A 135 -15.11 -8.24 -10.16
C TYR A 135 -14.78 -9.72 -9.91
N PRO A 136 -14.37 -10.51 -10.92
CA PRO A 136 -14.08 -11.93 -10.72
C PRO A 136 -13.00 -12.19 -9.67
N THR A 137 -13.35 -12.90 -8.59
CA THR A 137 -12.43 -13.23 -7.49
C THR A 137 -11.17 -13.94 -7.98
N SER A 138 -11.28 -14.83 -8.98
CA SER A 138 -10.14 -15.53 -9.58
C SER A 138 -9.15 -14.56 -10.24
N GLU A 139 -9.63 -13.51 -10.89
CA GLU A 139 -8.77 -12.49 -11.50
C GLU A 139 -8.07 -11.63 -10.43
N LEU A 140 -8.80 -11.23 -9.38
CA LEU A 140 -8.21 -10.49 -8.24
C LEU A 140 -7.12 -11.32 -7.55
N GLN A 141 -7.33 -12.63 -7.38
CA GLN A 141 -6.33 -13.55 -6.83
C GLN A 141 -5.08 -13.65 -7.71
N MET A 142 -5.24 -13.66 -9.03
CA MET A 142 -4.11 -13.67 -9.97
C MET A 142 -3.32 -12.37 -9.94
N ILE A 143 -4.01 -11.22 -9.87
CA ILE A 143 -3.39 -9.91 -9.73
C ILE A 143 -2.59 -9.84 -8.44
N ARG A 144 -3.20 -10.25 -7.32
CA ARG A 144 -2.51 -10.33 -6.02
C ARG A 144 -1.28 -11.23 -6.09
N SER A 145 -1.42 -12.42 -6.68
CA SER A 145 -0.30 -13.35 -6.88
C SER A 145 0.81 -12.70 -7.68
N ARG A 146 0.48 -12.03 -8.79
CA ARG A 146 1.46 -11.35 -9.63
C ARG A 146 2.19 -10.24 -8.88
N LEU A 147 1.45 -9.36 -8.20
CA LEU A 147 2.04 -8.29 -7.39
C LEU A 147 3.00 -8.84 -6.32
N SER A 148 2.70 -10.01 -5.75
CA SER A 148 3.55 -10.67 -4.75
C SER A 148 4.90 -11.17 -5.30
N GLU A 149 5.00 -11.33 -6.63
CA GLU A 149 6.23 -11.72 -7.33
C GLU A 149 7.08 -10.52 -7.72
N LEU A 150 6.50 -9.32 -7.80
CA LEU A 150 7.18 -8.09 -8.23
C LEU A 150 8.01 -7.44 -7.11
N LEU A 151 7.82 -7.89 -5.87
CA LEU A 151 8.54 -7.39 -4.71
C LEU A 151 9.18 -8.55 -3.96
N PRO A 152 10.37 -8.35 -3.36
CA PRO A 152 11.02 -9.39 -2.57
C PRO A 152 10.31 -9.50 -1.22
N ILE A 153 9.31 -10.39 -1.17
CA ILE A 153 8.64 -10.78 0.06
C ILE A 153 9.13 -12.16 0.52
N PRO A 154 9.05 -12.46 1.83
CA PRO A 154 9.40 -13.77 2.37
C PRO A 154 8.62 -14.91 1.70
N GLU A 155 9.28 -16.03 1.47
CA GLU A 155 8.70 -17.21 0.78
C GLU A 155 7.44 -17.75 1.48
N ALA A 156 7.36 -17.63 2.81
CA ALA A 156 6.16 -17.99 3.56
C ALA A 156 4.95 -17.13 3.14
N CYS A 157 5.15 -15.82 2.99
CA CYS A 157 4.14 -14.88 2.51
C CYS A 157 3.80 -15.13 1.04
N SER A 158 4.82 -15.29 0.18
CA SER A 158 4.61 -15.57 -1.25
C SER A 158 3.75 -16.81 -1.48
N ARG A 159 3.98 -17.89 -0.72
CA ARG A 159 3.18 -19.11 -0.81
C ARG A 159 1.72 -18.90 -0.44
N TYR A 160 1.42 -18.06 0.54
CA TYR A 160 0.04 -17.73 0.93
C TYR A 160 -0.69 -16.96 -0.18
N TYR A 161 -0.01 -16.04 -0.87
CA TYR A 161 -0.61 -15.19 -1.89
C TYR A 161 -0.65 -15.79 -3.29
N ARG A 162 0.07 -16.89 -3.52
CA ARG A 162 0.15 -17.58 -4.80
C ARG A 162 -1.22 -18.06 -5.27
N SER A 163 -1.54 -17.79 -6.53
CA SER A 163 -2.71 -18.35 -7.22
C SER A 163 -2.35 -19.69 -7.86
N ASN A 164 -3.30 -20.63 -7.90
CA ASN A 164 -3.19 -21.90 -8.63
C ASN A 164 -3.75 -21.82 -10.05
N THR A 165 -4.25 -20.65 -10.46
CA THR A 165 -4.90 -20.45 -11.75
C THR A 165 -3.87 -20.04 -12.79
N GLU A 166 -3.82 -20.76 -13.91
CA GLU A 166 -2.95 -20.43 -15.04
C GLU A 166 -3.66 -19.46 -15.99
N ASP A 167 -2.94 -18.42 -16.39
CA ASP A 167 -3.21 -17.52 -17.52
C ASP A 167 -4.43 -16.57 -17.40
N SER A 168 -4.16 -15.26 -17.39
CA SER A 168 -5.17 -14.21 -17.41
C SER A 168 -4.64 -12.95 -18.07
N SER A 169 -5.46 -12.32 -18.91
CA SER A 169 -5.20 -10.99 -19.47
C SER A 169 -4.99 -9.91 -18.39
N SER A 170 -5.49 -10.15 -17.18
CA SER A 170 -5.44 -9.20 -16.06
C SER A 170 -4.07 -9.17 -15.36
N VAL A 171 -3.15 -10.09 -15.66
CA VAL A 171 -1.75 -10.02 -15.17
C VAL A 171 -1.05 -8.76 -15.70
N GLY A 172 -1.33 -8.35 -16.94
CA GLY A 172 -0.74 -7.15 -17.52
C GLY A 172 -1.08 -5.87 -16.75
N ILE A 173 -2.29 -5.76 -16.17
CA ILE A 173 -2.66 -4.57 -15.42
C ILE A 173 -1.90 -4.45 -14.09
N ALA A 174 -1.50 -5.58 -13.50
CA ALA A 174 -0.67 -5.60 -12.29
C ALA A 174 0.73 -5.04 -12.58
N ASP A 175 1.35 -5.48 -13.68
CA ASP A 175 2.66 -4.97 -14.13
C ASP A 175 2.59 -3.48 -14.49
N GLN A 176 1.55 -3.07 -15.22
CA GLN A 176 1.31 -1.65 -15.52
C GLN A 176 1.16 -0.85 -14.22
N PHE A 177 0.29 -1.30 -13.31
CA PHE A 177 0.10 -0.61 -12.05
C PHE A 177 1.41 -0.50 -11.27
N PHE A 178 2.23 -1.55 -11.23
CA PHE A 178 3.48 -1.57 -10.48
C PHE A 178 4.56 -0.66 -11.09
N TYR A 179 4.86 -0.83 -12.39
CA TYR A 179 6.00 -0.19 -13.06
C TYR A 179 5.67 1.17 -13.69
N ASP A 180 4.50 1.29 -14.33
CA ASP A 180 4.08 2.51 -15.03
C ASP A 180 2.55 2.65 -15.02
N VAL A 181 2.03 3.16 -13.90
CA VAL A 181 0.59 3.27 -13.67
C VAL A 181 -0.10 4.16 -14.72
N ARG A 182 0.65 5.08 -15.36
CA ARG A 182 0.12 5.95 -16.43
C ARG A 182 -0.11 5.20 -17.73
N SER A 183 0.49 4.03 -17.90
CA SER A 183 0.24 3.16 -19.05
C SER A 183 -1.15 2.51 -19.03
N ILE A 184 -1.87 2.54 -17.91
CA ILE A 184 -3.28 2.07 -17.84
C ILE A 184 -4.15 3.03 -18.64
N THR A 185 -4.57 2.58 -19.82
CA THR A 185 -5.26 3.43 -20.80
C THR A 185 -6.74 3.62 -20.49
N GLU A 186 -7.31 4.70 -21.02
CA GLU A 186 -8.77 4.90 -20.99
C GLU A 186 -9.53 3.75 -21.65
N LYS A 187 -8.99 3.19 -22.73
CA LYS A 187 -9.55 2.01 -23.40
C LYS A 187 -9.68 0.83 -22.45
N GLN A 188 -8.61 0.47 -21.74
CA GLN A 188 -8.64 -0.63 -20.75
C GLN A 188 -9.65 -0.36 -19.64
N ARG A 189 -9.70 0.87 -19.10
CA ARG A 189 -10.71 1.25 -18.09
C ARG A 189 -12.13 1.10 -18.60
N ASN A 190 -12.38 1.51 -19.83
CA ASN A 190 -13.68 1.43 -20.47
C ASN A 190 -14.08 -0.03 -20.73
N GLU A 191 -13.15 -0.87 -21.17
CA GLU A 191 -13.37 -2.32 -21.34
C GLU A 191 -13.74 -2.99 -20.00
N ILE A 192 -13.00 -2.71 -18.93
CA ILE A 192 -13.30 -3.21 -17.59
C ILE A 192 -14.68 -2.72 -17.12
N SER A 193 -14.98 -1.44 -17.29
CA SER A 193 -16.26 -0.85 -16.88
C SER A 193 -17.44 -1.38 -17.70
N GLN A 194 -17.22 -1.72 -18.97
CA GLN A 194 -18.25 -2.34 -19.82
C GLN A 194 -18.54 -3.78 -19.39
N ASN A 195 -17.51 -4.53 -18.99
CA ASN A 195 -17.64 -5.94 -18.63
C ASN A 195 -18.13 -6.13 -17.18
N TYR A 196 -17.71 -5.26 -16.26
CA TYR A 196 -17.89 -5.45 -14.81
C TYR A 196 -18.50 -4.24 -14.10
N GLY A 197 -18.91 -3.22 -14.87
CA GLY A 197 -19.45 -1.98 -14.31
C GLY A 197 -18.40 -1.07 -13.66
N PRO A 198 -18.79 0.15 -13.27
CA PRO A 198 -17.91 1.08 -12.58
C PRO A 198 -17.44 0.55 -11.22
N GLU A 199 -18.28 -0.23 -10.53
CA GLU A 199 -17.93 -0.87 -9.27
C GLU A 199 -16.84 -1.94 -9.45
N GLY A 200 -16.90 -2.72 -10.53
CA GLY A 200 -15.84 -3.67 -10.88
C GLY A 200 -14.50 -3.00 -11.14
N LEU A 201 -14.49 -1.86 -11.85
CA LEU A 201 -13.28 -1.06 -12.04
C LEU A 201 -12.72 -0.56 -10.70
N VAL A 202 -13.57 -0.06 -9.81
CA VAL A 202 -13.14 0.41 -8.47
C VAL A 202 -12.61 -0.74 -7.63
N THR A 203 -13.28 -1.90 -7.64
CA THR A 203 -12.86 -3.11 -6.91
C THR A 203 -11.47 -3.57 -7.35
N LEU A 204 -11.24 -3.63 -8.66
CA LEU A 204 -9.93 -3.93 -9.24
C LEU A 204 -8.85 -2.95 -8.78
N MET A 205 -9.15 -1.64 -8.82
CA MET A 205 -8.19 -0.61 -8.43
C MET A 205 -7.88 -0.63 -6.92
N ILE A 206 -8.87 -0.93 -6.07
CA ILE A 206 -8.66 -1.14 -4.64
C ILE A 206 -7.76 -2.36 -4.41
N CYS A 207 -8.00 -3.48 -5.12
CA CYS A 207 -7.14 -4.66 -5.03
C CYS A 207 -5.68 -4.34 -5.39
N LEU A 208 -5.45 -3.63 -6.51
CA LEU A 208 -4.11 -3.21 -6.93
C LEU A 208 -3.43 -2.32 -5.89
N ALA A 209 -4.12 -1.27 -5.41
CA ALA A 209 -3.60 -0.33 -4.43
C ALA A 209 -3.30 -1.00 -3.09
N LEU A 210 -4.22 -1.83 -2.60
CA LEU A 210 -4.10 -2.52 -1.32
C LEU A 210 -2.90 -3.47 -1.33
N TYR A 211 -2.78 -4.33 -2.34
CA TYR A 211 -1.71 -5.33 -2.36
C TYR A 211 -0.34 -4.78 -2.79
N ASP A 212 -0.26 -3.75 -3.63
CA ASP A 212 1.00 -3.02 -3.85
C ASP A 212 1.50 -2.44 -2.51
N GLY A 213 0.60 -1.84 -1.72
CA GLY A 213 0.93 -1.37 -0.37
C GLY A 213 1.35 -2.49 0.58
N ALA A 214 0.58 -3.58 0.63
CA ALA A 214 0.84 -4.74 1.50
C ALA A 214 2.25 -5.31 1.27
N PHE A 215 2.59 -5.57 0.01
CA PHE A 215 3.86 -6.21 -0.33
C PHE A 215 5.06 -5.29 -0.11
N ARG A 216 4.88 -3.97 -0.24
CA ARG A 216 5.93 -3.01 0.17
C ARG A 216 6.19 -3.06 1.66
N ILE A 217 5.14 -3.10 2.49
CA ILE A 217 5.28 -3.21 3.94
C ILE A 217 5.97 -4.54 4.30
N ILE A 218 5.51 -5.65 3.73
CA ILE A 218 6.09 -6.98 3.98
C ILE A 218 7.57 -7.01 3.59
N SER A 219 7.90 -6.47 2.41
CA SER A 219 9.26 -6.43 1.89
C SER A 219 10.20 -5.57 2.75
N VAL A 220 9.69 -4.45 3.25
CA VAL A 220 10.45 -3.50 4.08
C VAL A 220 10.61 -4.01 5.51
N LEU A 221 9.57 -4.54 6.14
CA LEU A 221 9.60 -4.96 7.56
C LEU A 221 10.19 -6.37 7.78
N ASP A 222 10.44 -7.15 6.72
CA ASP A 222 11.16 -8.45 6.73
C ASP A 222 10.67 -9.45 7.82
N TYR A 223 9.34 -9.66 7.88
CA TYR A 223 8.69 -10.61 8.80
C TYR A 223 8.74 -12.08 8.36
#